data_AF-X1I0Q8-F1
#
_entry.id   AF-X1I0Q8-F1
#
_cell.length_a   1.000
_cell.length_b   1.000
_cell.length_c   1.000
_cell.angle_alpha   90.00
_cell.angle_beta   90.00
_cell.angle_gamma   90.00
#
_symmetry.space_group_name_H-M   'P 1'
#
loop_
_entity.id
_entity.type
_entity.pdbx_description
1 polymer ?
#
loop_
_entity_poly.entity_id
_entity_poly.type
_entity_poly.pdbx_seq_one_letter_code
_entity_poly.pdbx_strand_id
1 'polypeptide(L)'
;MRKIISVIILAIITLGLILTFSQIPFGKDKIDVANYYIKKGIEETGAVNIVTSVVLNYRGFDTLGEVTVLFIAAIGLGAVLFVERKVKKATSKSEDRSKRASLILRTGSRLLFPLIFLLGAYVFVHGHLTPGGGFQGGAVIASGFLLMYLAFPKQSINKKSSSVVESLGGLIFVGIGLLGLVFSGYFLSNFLPKGIPNTIFSAGII
;
A
#
# COMPACT_ATOMS: atom_id res chain seq x y z
N MET A 1 -4.17 -25.72 32.71
CA MET A 1 -2.84 -25.13 33.01
C MET A 1 -2.33 -24.20 31.91
N ARG A 2 -2.15 -24.64 30.65
CA ARG A 2 -1.64 -23.76 29.55
C ARG A 2 -2.43 -22.45 29.37
N LYS A 3 -3.77 -22.51 29.34
CA LYS A 3 -4.62 -21.30 29.24
C LYS A 3 -4.42 -20.33 30.40
N ILE A 4 -4.28 -20.85 31.63
CA ILE A 4 -4.08 -20.03 32.84
C ILE A 4 -2.72 -19.34 32.79
N ILE A 5 -1.66 -20.08 32.40
CA ILE A 5 -0.32 -19.53 32.21
C ILE A 5 -0.33 -18.43 31.14
N SER A 6 -1.00 -18.65 29.99
CA SER A 6 -1.12 -17.63 28.95
C SER A 6 -1.84 -16.37 29.43
N VAL A 7 -2.91 -16.50 30.21
CA VAL A 7 -3.65 -15.36 30.78
C VAL A 7 -2.76 -14.58 31.77
N ILE A 8 -2.00 -15.28 32.62
CA ILE A 8 -1.07 -14.64 33.56
C ILE A 8 0.02 -13.86 32.80
N ILE A 9 0.61 -14.46 31.76
CA ILE A 9 1.63 -13.80 30.94
C ILE A 9 1.05 -12.56 30.25
N LEU A 10 -0.14 -12.67 29.65
CA LEU A 10 -0.82 -11.52 29.04
C LEU A 10 -1.11 -10.41 30.04
N ALA A 11 -1.53 -10.76 31.26
CA ALA A 11 -1.78 -9.79 32.32
C ALA A 11 -0.49 -9.06 32.73
N ILE A 12 0.63 -9.78 32.86
CA ILE A 12 1.94 -9.19 33.17
C ILE A 12 2.40 -8.24 32.07
N ILE A 13 2.31 -8.67 30.80
CA ILE A 13 2.68 -7.83 29.65
C ILE A 13 1.81 -6.58 29.62
N THR A 14 0.50 -6.74 29.78
CA THR A 14 -0.46 -5.61 29.73
C THR A 14 -0.20 -4.64 30.88
N LEU A 15 0.04 -5.14 32.10
CA LEU A 15 0.37 -4.30 33.24
C LEU A 15 1.68 -3.55 33.02
N GLY A 16 2.72 -4.22 32.49
CA GLY A 16 3.99 -3.59 32.14
C GLY A 16 3.83 -2.48 31.09
N LEU A 17 3.00 -2.70 30.06
CA LEU A 17 2.68 -1.69 29.05
C LEU A 17 1.92 -0.50 29.65
N ILE A 18 0.90 -0.75 30.50
CA ILE A 18 0.14 0.32 31.16
C ILE A 18 1.05 1.17 32.05
N LEU A 19 1.90 0.54 32.85
CA LEU A 19 2.83 1.23 33.73
C LEU A 19 3.88 2.05 32.96
N THR A 20 4.29 1.57 31.79
CA THR A 20 5.25 2.30 30.95
C THR A 20 4.57 3.48 30.24
N PHE A 21 3.37 3.27 29.67
CA PHE A 21 2.66 4.31 28.94
C PHE A 21 2.11 5.42 29.85
N SER A 22 1.78 5.13 31.10
CA SER A 22 1.33 6.14 32.07
C SER A 22 2.42 7.18 32.39
N GLN A 23 3.70 6.86 32.16
CA GLN A 23 4.83 7.79 32.35
C GLN A 23 5.06 8.72 31.16
N ILE A 24 4.46 8.42 29.99
CA ILE A 24 4.63 9.24 28.79
C ILE A 24 3.63 10.40 28.84
N PRO A 25 4.07 11.66 28.98
CA PRO A 25 3.16 12.79 29.09
C PRO A 25 2.49 13.05 27.73
N PHE A 26 1.18 12.83 27.67
CA PHE A 26 0.37 13.13 26.49
C PHE A 26 0.34 14.65 26.23
N GLY A 27 0.45 15.05 24.96
CA GLY A 27 0.35 16.46 24.55
C GLY A 27 1.63 17.30 24.75
N LYS A 28 2.74 16.72 25.22
CA LYS A 28 4.03 17.43 25.24
C LYS A 28 4.79 17.17 23.93
N ASP A 29 5.16 18.25 23.27
CA ASP A 29 6.06 18.20 22.13
C ASP A 29 7.50 17.89 22.60
N LYS A 30 7.98 16.70 22.26
CA LYS A 30 9.31 16.20 22.64
C LYS A 30 10.17 15.82 21.44
N ILE A 31 9.63 15.87 20.22
CA ILE A 31 10.29 15.25 19.05
C ILE A 31 10.78 16.34 18.11
N ASP A 32 12.05 16.72 18.23
CA ASP A 32 12.70 17.73 17.38
C ASP A 32 12.58 17.42 15.88
N VAL A 33 12.66 16.14 15.52
CA VAL A 33 12.53 15.66 14.13
C VAL A 33 11.12 15.93 13.59
N ALA A 34 10.08 15.78 14.41
CA ALA A 34 8.71 16.07 13.98
C ALA A 34 8.54 17.57 13.72
N ASN A 35 9.12 18.41 14.59
CA ASN A 35 9.14 19.86 14.40
C ASN A 35 9.86 20.27 13.11
N TYR A 36 10.94 19.58 12.76
CA TYR A 36 11.62 19.79 11.48
C TYR A 36 10.69 19.51 10.30
N TYR A 37 10.05 18.33 10.26
CA TYR A 37 9.13 17.96 9.19
C TYR A 37 7.94 18.92 9.06
N ILE A 38 7.40 19.40 10.18
CA ILE A 38 6.28 20.36 10.16
C ILE A 38 6.71 21.70 9.57
N LYS A 39 7.89 22.20 9.96
CA LYS A 39 8.35 23.54 9.55
C LYS A 39 8.95 23.55 8.13
N LYS A 40 9.63 22.49 7.73
CA LYS A 40 10.40 22.41 6.48
C LYS A 40 9.81 21.48 5.42
N GLY A 41 8.86 20.62 5.77
CA GLY A 41 8.30 19.63 4.86
C GLY A 41 7.73 20.21 3.57
N ILE A 42 6.95 21.29 3.64
CA ILE A 42 6.37 21.92 2.44
C ILE A 42 7.46 22.57 1.58
N GLU A 43 8.43 23.25 2.19
CA GLU A 43 9.53 23.91 1.47
C GLU A 43 10.43 22.89 0.77
N GLU A 44 10.75 21.78 1.44
CA GLU A 44 11.68 20.77 0.92
C GLU A 44 11.02 19.83 -0.08
N THR A 45 9.76 19.45 0.14
CA THR A 45 9.07 18.41 -0.64
C THR A 45 7.97 18.91 -1.56
N GLY A 46 7.37 20.08 -1.28
CA GLY A 46 6.21 20.61 -2.01
C GLY A 46 4.88 19.89 -1.72
N ALA A 47 4.89 18.81 -0.93
CA ALA A 47 3.71 18.12 -0.47
C ALA A 47 3.13 18.81 0.77
N VAL A 48 1.83 19.09 0.75
CA VAL A 48 1.10 19.69 1.88
C VAL A 48 0.70 18.62 2.90
N ASN A 49 0.49 17.39 2.43
CA ASN A 49 0.34 16.23 3.29
C ASN A 49 1.69 15.83 3.91
N ILE A 50 1.87 16.15 5.18
CA ILE A 50 3.10 15.87 5.93
C ILE A 50 3.39 14.36 6.06
N VAL A 51 2.37 13.51 6.10
CA VAL A 51 2.60 12.06 6.20
C VAL A 51 3.23 11.58 4.90
N THR A 52 2.68 12.00 3.77
CA THR A 52 3.19 11.67 2.43
C THR A 52 4.60 12.22 2.21
N SER A 53 4.88 13.46 2.65
CA SER A 53 6.23 14.03 2.55
C SER A 53 7.26 13.22 3.36
N VAL A 54 6.89 12.77 4.56
CA VAL A 54 7.73 11.94 5.41
C VAL A 54 7.98 10.58 4.79
N VAL A 55 6.95 9.84 4.42
CA VAL A 55 7.14 8.45 3.96
C VAL A 55 7.80 8.38 2.57
N LEU A 56 7.50 9.30 1.65
CA LEU A 56 8.04 9.23 0.28
C LEU A 56 9.38 9.95 0.09
N ASN A 57 9.67 11.01 0.85
CA ASN A 57 10.89 11.80 0.66
C ASN A 57 11.89 11.60 1.81
N TYR A 58 11.51 11.92 3.05
CA TYR A 58 12.43 11.79 4.20
C TYR A 58 12.76 10.34 4.56
N ARG A 59 11.78 9.45 4.42
CA ARG A 59 11.86 8.03 4.76
C ARG A 59 11.55 7.14 3.54
N GLY A 60 11.93 7.59 2.36
CA GLY A 60 11.65 6.88 1.09
C GLY A 60 12.12 5.42 1.06
N PHE A 61 13.20 5.09 1.79
CA PHE A 61 13.66 3.71 1.94
C PHE A 61 12.68 2.81 2.70
N ASP A 62 11.91 3.35 3.64
CA ASP A 62 10.89 2.58 4.35
C ASP A 62 9.76 2.21 3.40
N THR A 63 9.31 3.15 2.55
CA THR A 63 8.34 2.84 1.49
C THR A 63 8.90 1.86 0.46
N LEU A 64 10.18 1.97 0.08
CA LEU A 64 10.83 0.95 -0.76
C LEU A 64 10.76 -0.44 -0.11
N GLY A 65 11.03 -0.51 1.19
CA GLY A 65 10.93 -1.74 1.98
C GLY A 65 9.49 -2.30 1.99
N GLU A 66 8.50 -1.46 2.26
CA GLU A 66 7.07 -1.84 2.23
C GLU A 66 6.66 -2.41 0.87
N VAL A 67 6.99 -1.70 -0.22
CA VAL A 67 6.70 -2.17 -1.58
C VAL A 67 7.39 -3.51 -1.83
N THR A 68 8.66 -3.64 -1.46
CA THR A 68 9.42 -4.89 -1.60
C THR A 68 8.74 -6.06 -0.88
N VAL A 69 8.27 -5.85 0.36
CA VAL A 69 7.55 -6.87 1.12
C VAL A 69 6.25 -7.28 0.42
N LEU A 70 5.49 -6.34 -0.15
CA LEU A 70 4.27 -6.65 -0.91
C LEU A 70 4.56 -7.49 -2.16
N PHE A 71 5.61 -7.14 -2.92
CA PHE A 71 6.04 -7.93 -4.09
C PHE A 71 6.45 -9.35 -3.69
N ILE A 72 7.26 -9.49 -2.63
CA ILE A 72 7.69 -10.81 -2.14
C ILE A 72 6.48 -11.63 -1.70
N ALA A 73 5.50 -11.02 -1.02
CA ALA A 73 4.26 -11.69 -0.62
C ALA A 73 3.44 -12.16 -1.83
N ALA A 74 3.30 -11.32 -2.87
CA ALA A 74 2.57 -11.67 -4.09
C ALA A 74 3.26 -12.82 -4.85
N ILE A 75 4.58 -12.74 -5.04
CA ILE A 75 5.37 -13.80 -5.69
C ILE A 75 5.33 -15.09 -4.87
N GLY A 76 5.51 -15.00 -3.55
CA GLY A 76 5.48 -16.15 -2.64
C GLY A 76 4.13 -16.87 -2.68
N LEU A 77 3.02 -16.13 -2.60
CA LEU A 77 1.68 -16.69 -2.75
C LEU A 77 1.48 -17.32 -4.14
N GLY A 78 1.94 -16.64 -5.19
CA GLY A 78 1.90 -17.15 -6.56
C GLY A 78 2.65 -18.48 -6.71
N ALA A 79 3.83 -18.60 -6.11
CA ALA A 79 4.66 -19.80 -6.13
C ALA A 79 3.99 -20.97 -5.40
N VAL A 80 3.46 -20.74 -4.19
CA VAL A 80 2.74 -21.76 -3.42
C VAL A 80 1.52 -22.28 -4.20
N LEU A 81 0.70 -21.38 -4.75
CA LEU A 81 -0.49 -21.75 -5.51
C LEU A 81 -0.16 -22.43 -6.86
N PHE A 82 0.98 -22.10 -7.47
CA PHE A 82 1.44 -22.77 -8.68
C PHE A 82 1.80 -24.23 -8.41
N VAL A 83 2.52 -24.50 -7.32
CA VAL A 83 2.89 -25.86 -6.88
C VAL A 83 1.63 -26.69 -6.59
N GLU A 84 0.68 -26.15 -5.82
CA GLU A 84 -0.56 -26.86 -5.49
C GLU A 84 -1.40 -27.22 -6.73
N ARG A 85 -1.50 -26.29 -7.70
CA ARG A 85 -2.25 -26.53 -8.94
C ARG A 85 -1.63 -27.64 -9.78
N LYS A 86 -0.29 -27.73 -9.84
CA LYS A 86 0.41 -28.78 -10.57
C LYS A 86 0.13 -30.17 -9.97
N VAL A 87 0.07 -30.26 -8.63
CA VAL A 87 -0.27 -31.50 -7.91
C VAL A 87 -1.74 -31.90 -8.11
N LYS A 88 -2.69 -30.95 -8.00
CA LYS A 88 -4.13 -31.22 -8.21
C LYS A 88 -4.49 -31.59 -9.64
N LYS A 89 -3.84 -30.97 -10.64
CA LYS A 89 -4.09 -31.26 -12.07
C LYS A 89 -3.61 -32.66 -12.47
N ALA A 90 -2.68 -33.24 -11.72
CA ALA A 90 -2.22 -34.63 -11.90
C ALA A 90 -3.16 -35.67 -11.25
N THR A 91 -4.09 -35.25 -10.37
CA THR A 91 -4.86 -36.15 -9.50
C THR A 91 -6.38 -36.01 -9.60
N SER A 92 -6.96 -35.00 -10.27
CA SER A 92 -8.44 -34.92 -10.40
C SER A 92 -8.97 -34.36 -11.74
N LYS A 93 -10.06 -34.99 -12.22
CA LYS A 93 -11.07 -34.36 -13.09
C LYS A 93 -11.86 -33.39 -12.21
N SER A 94 -11.56 -32.08 -12.27
CA SER A 94 -12.23 -31.12 -11.39
C SER A 94 -13.68 -30.87 -11.83
N GLU A 95 -14.64 -31.27 -10.99
CA GLU A 95 -16.02 -30.78 -11.09
C GLU A 95 -16.06 -29.28 -10.81
N ASP A 96 -16.71 -28.54 -11.70
CA ASP A 96 -16.86 -27.08 -11.67
C ASP A 96 -17.84 -26.65 -10.55
N ARG A 97 -17.36 -26.61 -9.30
CA ARG A 97 -18.13 -26.14 -8.13
C ARG A 97 -18.30 -24.61 -8.06
N SER A 98 -18.06 -23.88 -9.15
CA SER A 98 -18.29 -22.44 -9.18
C SER A 98 -19.79 -22.13 -9.18
N LYS A 99 -20.37 -21.93 -7.99
CA LYS A 99 -21.74 -21.40 -7.86
C LYS A 99 -21.80 -20.03 -8.52
N ARG A 100 -22.80 -19.82 -9.38
CA ARG A 100 -23.01 -18.52 -10.03
C ARG A 100 -23.35 -17.47 -8.98
N ALA A 101 -22.70 -16.31 -9.07
CA ALA A 101 -23.05 -15.13 -8.29
C ALA A 101 -24.51 -14.69 -8.56
N SER A 102 -25.15 -14.07 -7.57
CA SER A 102 -26.51 -13.53 -7.71
C SER A 102 -26.57 -12.42 -8.78
N LEU A 103 -27.76 -12.22 -9.37
CA LEU A 103 -27.97 -11.16 -10.36
C LEU A 103 -27.64 -9.78 -9.77
N ILE A 104 -28.04 -9.54 -8.51
CA ILE A 104 -27.76 -8.30 -7.78
C ILE A 104 -26.24 -8.07 -7.66
N LEU A 105 -25.47 -9.09 -7.28
CA LEU A 105 -24.01 -8.97 -7.15
C LEU A 105 -23.34 -8.68 -8.49
N ARG A 106 -23.77 -9.33 -9.59
CA ARG A 106 -23.21 -9.12 -10.93
C ARG A 106 -23.52 -7.74 -11.49
N THR A 107 -24.76 -7.28 -11.35
CA THR A 107 -25.16 -5.96 -11.83
C THR A 107 -24.53 -4.87 -10.99
N GLY A 108 -24.56 -5.02 -9.66
CA GLY A 108 -23.95 -4.06 -8.73
C GLY A 108 -22.44 -3.94 -8.92
N SER A 109 -21.71 -5.06 -9.05
CA SER A 109 -20.26 -5.03 -9.27
C SER A 109 -19.85 -4.32 -10.56
N ARG A 110 -20.56 -4.51 -11.67
CA ARG A 110 -20.28 -3.80 -12.93
C ARG A 110 -20.44 -2.28 -12.81
N LEU A 111 -21.45 -1.84 -12.05
CA LEU A 111 -21.69 -0.42 -11.82
C LEU A 111 -20.68 0.18 -10.84
N LEU A 112 -20.38 -0.54 -9.76
CA LEU A 112 -19.51 -0.06 -8.68
C LEU A 112 -18.02 -0.11 -9.05
N PHE A 113 -17.58 -1.07 -9.86
CA PHE A 113 -16.18 -1.21 -10.23
C PHE A 113 -15.53 0.08 -10.76
N PRO A 114 -16.08 0.77 -11.79
CA PRO A 114 -15.49 2.01 -12.29
C PRO A 114 -15.49 3.13 -11.25
N LEU A 115 -16.48 3.18 -10.35
CA LEU A 115 -16.55 4.17 -9.27
C LEU A 115 -15.45 3.92 -8.22
N ILE A 116 -15.27 2.65 -7.82
CA ILE A 116 -14.20 2.25 -6.90
C ILE A 116 -12.83 2.53 -7.51
N PHE A 117 -12.66 2.21 -8.79
CA PHE A 117 -11.41 2.47 -9.51
C PHE A 117 -11.10 3.96 -9.56
N LEU A 118 -12.08 4.79 -9.94
CA LEU A 118 -11.95 6.24 -9.99
C LEU A 118 -11.61 6.82 -8.61
N LEU A 119 -12.28 6.35 -7.56
CA LEU A 119 -12.01 6.78 -6.18
C LEU A 119 -10.58 6.41 -5.76
N GLY A 120 -10.14 5.18 -6.03
CA GLY A 120 -8.79 4.76 -5.70
C GLY A 120 -7.71 5.53 -6.48
N ALA A 121 -7.96 5.81 -7.76
CA ALA A 121 -7.10 6.66 -8.57
C ALA A 121 -7.05 8.11 -8.04
N TYR A 122 -8.19 8.66 -7.64
CA TYR A 122 -8.27 9.98 -7.01
C TYR A 122 -7.44 10.06 -5.72
N VAL A 123 -7.60 9.08 -4.82
CA VAL A 123 -6.84 8.98 -3.55
C VAL A 123 -5.34 8.85 -3.80
N PHE A 124 -4.94 8.10 -4.84
CA PHE A 124 -3.55 7.98 -5.24
C PHE A 124 -2.96 9.30 -5.75
N VAL A 125 -3.60 9.91 -6.76
CA VAL A 125 -3.10 11.13 -7.42
C VAL A 125 -3.08 12.34 -6.48
N HIS A 126 -4.01 12.42 -5.52
CA HIS A 126 -4.08 13.52 -4.55
C HIS A 126 -3.37 13.19 -3.23
N GLY A 127 -2.51 12.17 -3.18
CA GLY A 127 -1.85 11.73 -1.95
C GLY A 127 -0.97 12.79 -1.29
N HIS A 128 -0.42 13.73 -2.06
CA HIS A 128 0.37 14.86 -1.53
C HIS A 128 -0.47 16.03 -1.04
N LEU A 129 -1.78 16.05 -1.34
CA LEU A 129 -2.72 17.11 -0.96
C LEU A 129 -3.69 16.68 0.14
N THR A 130 -4.14 15.43 0.08
CA THR A 130 -5.22 14.88 0.92
C THR A 130 -4.71 13.69 1.73
N PRO A 131 -5.36 13.36 2.87
CA PRO A 131 -5.06 12.13 3.58
C PRO A 131 -5.28 10.91 2.68
N GLY A 132 -4.29 10.05 2.57
CA GLY A 132 -4.30 8.94 1.61
C GLY A 132 -2.90 8.64 1.08
N GLY A 133 -2.81 8.39 -0.22
CA GLY A 133 -1.56 8.01 -0.90
C GLY A 133 -1.72 6.76 -1.76
N GLY A 134 -0.59 6.27 -2.27
CA GLY A 134 -0.56 5.13 -3.19
C GLY A 134 -1.00 3.82 -2.58
N PHE A 135 -0.67 3.55 -1.31
CA PHE A 135 -1.07 2.30 -0.68
C PHE A 135 -2.60 2.22 -0.50
N GLN A 136 -3.20 3.26 0.06
CA GLN A 136 -4.65 3.33 0.31
C GLN A 136 -5.43 3.35 -1.01
N GLY A 137 -5.00 4.16 -1.98
CA GLY A 137 -5.58 4.18 -3.33
C GLY A 137 -5.49 2.82 -4.02
N GLY A 138 -4.32 2.17 -3.93
CA GLY A 138 -4.10 0.81 -4.43
C GLY A 138 -4.98 -0.24 -3.77
N ALA A 139 -5.15 -0.20 -2.44
CA ALA A 139 -6.04 -1.10 -1.71
C ALA A 139 -7.51 -0.91 -2.11
N VAL A 140 -7.96 0.33 -2.33
CA VAL A 140 -9.30 0.62 -2.87
C VAL A 140 -9.46 0.01 -4.26
N ILE A 141 -8.50 0.21 -5.17
CA ILE A 141 -8.54 -0.40 -6.51
C ILE A 141 -8.56 -1.94 -6.41
N ALA A 142 -7.72 -2.53 -5.55
CA ALA A 142 -7.66 -3.96 -5.33
C ALA A 142 -9.00 -4.52 -4.81
N SER A 143 -9.72 -3.78 -3.96
CA SER A 143 -11.07 -4.14 -3.52
C SER A 143 -12.08 -4.20 -4.67
N GLY A 144 -11.95 -3.31 -5.66
CA GLY A 144 -12.74 -3.35 -6.90
C GLY A 144 -12.45 -4.60 -7.72
N PHE A 145 -11.17 -4.98 -7.88
CA PHE A 145 -10.80 -6.23 -8.54
C PHE A 145 -11.30 -7.47 -7.76
N LEU A 146 -11.24 -7.43 -6.43
CA LEU A 146 -11.79 -8.48 -5.58
C LEU A 146 -13.31 -8.62 -5.77
N LEU A 147 -14.04 -7.51 -5.82
CA LEU A 147 -15.47 -7.49 -6.09
C LEU A 147 -15.80 -8.14 -7.45
N MET A 148 -15.04 -7.81 -8.48
CA MET A 148 -15.17 -8.41 -9.81
C MET A 148 -14.84 -9.92 -9.79
N TYR A 149 -13.80 -10.32 -9.07
CA TYR A 149 -13.42 -11.73 -8.90
C TYR A 149 -14.54 -12.55 -8.24
N LEU A 150 -15.20 -12.00 -7.21
CA LEU A 150 -16.32 -12.65 -6.53
C LEU A 150 -17.59 -12.71 -7.40
N ALA A 151 -17.87 -11.67 -8.18
CA ALA A 151 -19.04 -11.61 -9.06
C ALA A 151 -18.90 -12.47 -10.34
N PHE A 152 -17.68 -12.60 -10.85
CA PHE A 152 -17.35 -13.29 -12.10
C PHE A 152 -16.21 -14.31 -11.90
N PRO A 153 -16.42 -15.40 -11.13
CA PRO A 153 -15.37 -16.36 -10.78
C PRO A 153 -14.76 -17.12 -11.98
N LYS A 154 -15.48 -17.16 -13.12
CA LYS A 154 -14.99 -17.76 -14.38
C LYS A 154 -14.15 -16.81 -15.22
N GLN A 155 -14.19 -15.52 -14.92
CA GLN A 155 -13.40 -14.52 -15.63
C GLN A 155 -11.98 -14.56 -15.06
N SER A 156 -11.02 -14.92 -15.90
CA SER A 156 -9.62 -14.92 -15.52
C SER A 156 -8.96 -13.63 -16.02
N ILE A 157 -8.14 -13.03 -15.16
CA ILE A 157 -7.27 -11.93 -15.55
C ILE A 157 -6.06 -12.52 -16.27
N ASN A 158 -5.59 -11.86 -17.32
CA ASN A 158 -4.38 -12.27 -18.02
C ASN A 158 -3.17 -12.16 -17.07
N LYS A 159 -2.70 -13.31 -16.58
CA LYS A 159 -1.58 -13.41 -15.64
C LYS A 159 -0.31 -12.71 -16.14
N LYS A 160 -0.03 -12.81 -17.45
CA LYS A 160 1.16 -12.18 -18.05
C LYS A 160 1.05 -10.66 -17.96
N SER A 161 -0.11 -10.11 -18.30
CA SER A 161 -0.34 -8.66 -18.23
C SER A 161 -0.32 -8.14 -16.80
N SER A 162 -0.92 -8.85 -15.83
CA SER A 162 -0.85 -8.46 -14.41
C SER A 162 0.59 -8.45 -13.89
N SER A 163 1.37 -9.50 -14.18
CA SER A 163 2.77 -9.56 -13.76
C SER A 163 3.62 -8.47 -14.40
N VAL A 164 3.39 -8.14 -15.68
CA VAL A 164 4.10 -7.04 -16.35
C VAL A 164 3.77 -5.69 -15.72
N VAL A 165 2.50 -5.41 -15.44
CA VAL A 165 2.07 -4.16 -14.80
C VAL A 165 2.68 -4.04 -13.40
N GLU A 166 2.65 -5.13 -12.63
CA GLU A 166 3.26 -5.20 -11.30
C GLU A 166 4.76 -4.91 -11.39
N SER A 167 5.52 -5.67 -12.18
CA SER A 167 6.97 -5.47 -12.34
C SER A 167 7.32 -4.08 -12.85
N LEU A 168 6.53 -3.52 -13.77
CA LEU A 168 6.75 -2.17 -14.28
C LEU A 168 6.57 -1.10 -13.19
N GLY A 169 5.57 -1.25 -12.32
CA GLY A 169 5.36 -0.35 -11.19
C GLY A 169 6.57 -0.32 -10.24
N GLY A 170 7.11 -1.49 -9.89
CA GLY A 170 8.31 -1.60 -9.06
C GLY A 170 9.55 -1.02 -9.74
N LEU A 171 9.74 -1.31 -11.03
CA LEU A 171 10.85 -0.77 -11.83
C LEU A 171 10.80 0.75 -11.95
N ILE A 172 9.61 1.34 -12.16
CA ILE A 172 9.43 2.79 -12.19
C ILE A 172 9.86 3.40 -10.86
N PHE A 173 9.42 2.82 -9.73
CA PHE A 173 9.76 3.33 -8.40
C PHE A 173 11.27 3.32 -8.15
N VAL A 174 11.94 2.20 -8.42
CA VAL A 174 13.41 2.09 -8.30
C VAL A 174 14.11 3.01 -9.30
N GLY A 175 13.58 3.12 -10.51
CA GLY A 175 14.09 4.00 -11.56
C GLY A 175 14.09 5.47 -11.14
N ILE A 176 12.99 5.97 -10.59
CA ILE A 176 12.90 7.34 -10.03
C ILE A 176 13.94 7.53 -8.93
N GLY A 177 14.11 6.53 -8.05
CA GLY A 177 15.12 6.58 -6.99
C GLY A 177 16.56 6.69 -7.53
N LEU A 178 16.89 5.90 -8.56
CA LEU A 178 18.18 5.95 -9.23
C LEU A 178 18.41 7.29 -9.96
N LEU A 179 17.38 7.86 -10.59
CA LEU A 179 17.47 9.19 -11.19
C LEU A 179 17.76 10.26 -10.14
N GLY A 180 17.18 10.16 -8.94
CA GLY A 180 17.52 11.04 -7.82
C GLY A 180 19.01 10.98 -7.43
N LEU A 181 19.60 9.78 -7.45
CA LEU A 181 21.04 9.60 -7.19
C LEU A 181 21.90 10.30 -8.25
N VAL A 182 21.50 10.21 -9.52
CA VAL A 182 22.24 10.80 -10.65
C VAL A 182 22.14 12.34 -10.64
N PHE A 183 20.95 12.89 -10.40
CA PHE A 183 20.72 14.34 -10.50
C PHE A 183 21.04 15.12 -9.22
N SER A 184 20.87 14.52 -8.05
CA SER A 184 20.97 15.22 -6.75
C SER A 184 21.94 14.58 -5.77
N GLY A 185 22.58 13.46 -6.12
CA GLY A 185 23.60 12.80 -5.30
C GLY A 185 23.07 11.84 -4.22
N TYR A 186 21.75 11.68 -4.07
CA TYR A 186 21.16 10.70 -3.16
C TYR A 186 19.88 10.07 -3.71
N PHE A 187 19.68 8.78 -3.39
CA PHE A 187 18.54 7.98 -3.87
C PHE A 187 17.20 8.56 -3.42
N LEU A 188 16.21 8.58 -4.32
CA LEU A 188 14.87 9.18 -4.12
C LEU A 188 14.87 10.69 -3.78
N SER A 189 15.95 11.41 -4.11
CA SER A 189 15.93 12.87 -4.03
C SER A 189 14.84 13.47 -4.92
N ASN A 190 14.11 14.45 -4.40
CA ASN A 190 13.15 15.23 -5.17
C ASN A 190 13.86 16.23 -6.10
N PHE A 191 14.24 15.76 -7.28
CA PHE A 191 14.97 16.54 -8.29
C PHE A 191 14.05 17.34 -9.22
N LEU A 192 12.73 17.12 -9.19
CA LEU A 192 11.78 17.84 -10.02
C LEU A 192 11.37 19.18 -9.40
N PRO A 193 11.02 20.19 -10.22
CA PRO A 193 10.57 21.48 -9.71
C PRO A 193 9.32 21.34 -8.82
N LYS A 194 9.36 21.98 -7.65
CA LYS A 194 8.20 22.16 -6.78
C LYS A 194 7.34 23.29 -7.34
N GLY A 195 6.04 23.05 -7.52
CA GLY A 195 5.09 24.06 -7.96
C GLY A 195 4.47 24.83 -6.80
N ILE A 196 3.28 25.38 -7.03
CA ILE A 196 2.55 26.15 -6.03
C ILE A 196 1.90 25.16 -5.03
N PRO A 197 2.11 25.31 -3.71
CA PRO A 197 1.45 24.47 -2.72
C PRO A 197 -0.08 24.43 -2.91
N ASN A 198 -0.69 23.28 -2.61
CA ASN A 198 -2.11 22.99 -2.83
C ASN A 198 -2.54 22.79 -4.30
N THR A 199 -1.61 22.69 -5.24
CA THR A 199 -1.91 22.33 -6.63
C THR A 199 -1.47 20.90 -6.96
N ILE A 200 -2.00 20.33 -8.04
CA ILE A 200 -1.64 18.96 -8.45
C ILE A 200 -0.14 18.85 -8.73
N PHE A 201 0.47 19.87 -9.33
CA PHE A 201 1.91 19.89 -9.65
C PHE A 201 2.73 20.58 -8.56
N SER A 202 2.48 20.29 -7.27
CA SER A 202 3.18 20.97 -6.17
C SER A 202 4.36 20.18 -5.60
N ALA A 203 4.37 18.85 -5.70
CA ALA A 203 5.26 17.98 -4.91
C ALA A 203 6.45 17.34 -5.67
N GLY A 204 6.73 17.81 -6.89
CA GLY A 204 7.89 17.34 -7.67
C GLY A 204 7.77 15.87 -8.06
N ILE A 205 8.64 15.00 -7.52
CA ILE A 205 8.64 13.55 -7.79
C ILE A 205 7.53 12.77 -7.07
N ILE A 206 6.97 13.33 -6.01
CA ILE A 206 5.88 12.74 -5.21
C ILE A 206 4.58 12.86 -5.99
#